data_AF-A0A9E4C2P7-F1
#
_entry.id   AF-A0A9E4C2P7-F1
#
_cell.length_a   1.000
_cell.length_b   1.000
_cell.length_c   1.000
_cell.angle_alpha   90.00
_cell.angle_beta   90.00
_cell.angle_gamma   90.00
#
_symmetry.space_group_name_H-M   'P 1'
#
loop_
_entity.id
_entity.type
_entity.pdbx_description
1 polymer ?
#
loop_
_entity_poly.entity_id
_entity_poly.type
_entity_poly.pdbx_seq_one_letter_code
_entity_poly.pdbx_strand_id
1 'polypeptide(L)'
;KFAFYLDPVDAESGALRLIPGSHRREFHDQLHDNLNSLEIDVADVPAYVCRSEPGDVVAFDMRCWHASSGGAAGRRMCTCVYYNNPKGEAEEAATRERAVSSKETPAHFGRAEQPMYPLEWLRNPSGSPRRGRWLWRMAELGYFELPAVP
;
A
#
# COMPACT_ATOMS: atom_id res chain seq x y z
N LYS A 1 -7.44 2.18 -0.74
CA LYS A 1 -6.19 2.97 -0.63
C LYS A 1 -6.43 4.34 -1.20
N PHE A 2 -5.81 5.32 -0.58
CA PHE A 2 -5.81 6.70 -1.04
C PHE A 2 -4.38 7.01 -1.47
N ALA A 3 -4.20 7.31 -2.75
CA ALA A 3 -2.92 7.74 -3.31
C ALA A 3 -3.01 9.22 -3.69
N PHE A 4 -1.95 9.96 -3.42
CA PHE A 4 -1.86 11.37 -3.77
C PHE A 4 -0.42 11.72 -4.12
N TYR A 5 -0.28 12.70 -4.98
CA TYR A 5 1.00 13.14 -5.51
C TYR A 5 1.32 14.53 -5.01
N LEU A 6 2.62 14.79 -4.78
CA LEU A 6 3.12 16.11 -4.42
C LEU A 6 3.72 16.85 -5.63
N ASP A 7 3.68 16.20 -6.79
CA ASP A 7 4.13 16.70 -8.08
C ASP A 7 3.07 16.31 -9.13
N PRO A 8 2.84 17.12 -10.18
CA PRO A 8 1.92 16.76 -11.26
C PRO A 8 2.34 15.45 -11.93
N VAL A 9 1.35 14.59 -12.24
CA VAL A 9 1.58 13.33 -12.95
C VAL A 9 0.51 13.05 -13.98
N ASP A 10 0.93 12.47 -15.10
CA ASP A 10 0.11 12.03 -16.23
C ASP A 10 0.59 10.67 -16.77
N ALA A 11 0.09 10.26 -17.92
CA ALA A 11 0.39 8.95 -18.52
C ALA A 11 1.88 8.69 -18.76
N GLU A 12 2.66 9.75 -19.02
CA GLU A 12 4.07 9.69 -19.39
C GLU A 12 5.01 9.98 -18.21
N SER A 13 4.50 10.63 -17.15
CA SER A 13 5.27 11.03 -15.97
C SER A 13 5.02 10.18 -14.72
N GLY A 14 4.34 9.04 -14.88
CA GLY A 14 4.14 8.09 -13.78
C GLY A 14 2.80 8.21 -13.05
N ALA A 15 1.73 8.69 -13.66
CA ALA A 15 0.41 8.58 -13.05
C ALA A 15 0.07 7.12 -12.67
N LEU A 16 -0.81 6.97 -11.68
CA LEU A 16 -1.32 5.65 -11.28
C LEU A 16 -2.19 5.16 -12.43
N ARG A 17 -1.95 3.94 -12.90
CA ARG A 17 -2.76 3.24 -13.88
C ARG A 17 -3.56 2.19 -13.14
N LEU A 18 -4.88 2.15 -13.36
CA LEU A 18 -5.78 1.23 -12.69
C LEU A 18 -6.67 0.53 -13.72
N ILE A 19 -6.80 -0.79 -13.63
CA ILE A 19 -7.73 -1.55 -14.48
C ILE A 19 -9.11 -1.55 -13.79
N PRO A 20 -10.13 -0.85 -14.33
CA PRO A 20 -11.43 -0.76 -13.66
C PRO A 20 -12.10 -2.13 -13.49
N GLY A 21 -12.74 -2.37 -12.35
CA GLY A 21 -13.44 -3.64 -12.08
C GLY A 21 -12.55 -4.81 -11.64
N SER A 22 -11.24 -4.70 -11.75
CA SER A 22 -10.27 -5.77 -11.44
C SER A 22 -10.15 -6.15 -9.94
N HIS A 23 -10.90 -5.49 -9.06
CA HIS A 23 -11.09 -5.90 -7.66
C HIS A 23 -12.09 -7.06 -7.51
N ARG A 24 -12.90 -7.34 -8.54
CA ARG A 24 -13.82 -8.48 -8.57
C ARG A 24 -13.01 -9.76 -8.81
N ARG A 25 -13.22 -10.78 -7.98
CA ARG A 25 -12.41 -12.00 -7.93
C ARG A 25 -12.19 -12.63 -9.30
N GLU A 26 -13.27 -12.90 -10.04
CA GLU A 26 -13.19 -13.55 -11.36
C GLU A 26 -12.30 -12.79 -12.35
N PHE A 27 -12.44 -11.46 -12.42
CA PHE A 27 -11.60 -10.66 -13.33
C PHE A 27 -10.17 -10.50 -12.80
N HIS A 28 -10.00 -10.42 -11.47
CA HIS A 28 -8.68 -10.38 -10.84
C HIS A 28 -7.86 -11.63 -11.20
N ASP A 29 -8.48 -12.80 -11.09
CA ASP A 29 -7.81 -14.08 -11.33
C ASP A 29 -7.52 -14.26 -12.83
N GLN A 30 -8.44 -13.86 -13.71
CA GLN A 30 -8.18 -13.83 -15.17
C GLN A 30 -6.96 -12.95 -15.52
N LEU A 31 -6.84 -11.77 -14.91
CA LEU A 31 -5.68 -10.90 -15.14
C LEU A 31 -4.38 -11.55 -14.60
N HIS A 32 -4.44 -12.17 -13.43
CA HIS A 32 -3.30 -12.87 -12.84
C HIS A 32 -2.74 -13.96 -13.77
N ASP A 33 -3.64 -14.77 -14.33
CA ASP A 33 -3.26 -15.94 -15.12
C ASP A 33 -2.76 -15.56 -16.53
N ASN A 34 -3.20 -14.42 -17.08
CA ASN A 34 -2.98 -14.10 -18.49
C ASN A 34 -2.02 -12.92 -18.73
N LEU A 35 -1.96 -11.91 -17.87
CA LEU A 35 -1.23 -10.66 -18.17
C LEU A 35 0.25 -10.91 -18.47
N ASN A 36 0.92 -11.79 -17.72
CA ASN A 36 2.33 -12.09 -17.92
C ASN A 36 2.59 -12.78 -19.28
N SER A 37 1.65 -13.56 -19.80
CA SER A 37 1.78 -14.24 -21.10
C SER A 37 1.59 -13.32 -22.30
N LEU A 38 1.02 -12.13 -22.11
CA LEU A 38 0.79 -11.17 -23.20
C LEU A 38 2.06 -10.43 -23.61
N GLU A 39 3.13 -10.48 -22.80
CA GLU A 39 4.41 -9.81 -23.06
C GLU A 39 4.26 -8.32 -23.43
N ILE A 40 3.22 -7.68 -22.89
CA ILE A 40 2.92 -6.26 -23.11
C ILE A 40 3.58 -5.40 -22.05
N ASP A 41 4.10 -4.25 -22.46
CA ASP A 41 4.61 -3.27 -21.53
C ASP A 41 3.49 -2.70 -20.65
N VAL A 42 3.80 -2.36 -19.40
CA VAL A 42 2.85 -1.75 -18.46
C VAL A 42 2.21 -0.47 -19.02
N ALA A 43 2.92 0.22 -19.91
CA ALA A 43 2.42 1.42 -20.58
C ALA A 43 1.30 1.12 -21.60
N ASP A 44 1.27 -0.09 -22.14
CA ASP A 44 0.35 -0.52 -23.20
C ASP A 44 -0.82 -1.35 -22.68
N VAL A 45 -0.77 -1.82 -21.42
CA VAL A 45 -1.89 -2.46 -20.75
C VAL A 45 -3.09 -1.50 -20.71
N PRO A 46 -4.27 -1.89 -21.26
CA PRO A 46 -5.48 -1.07 -21.17
C PRO A 46 -5.88 -0.79 -19.72
N ALA A 47 -5.70 0.45 -19.29
CA ALA A 47 -5.97 0.89 -17.94
C ALA A 47 -6.41 2.36 -17.93
N TYR A 48 -7.15 2.73 -16.89
CA TYR A 48 -7.47 4.13 -16.63
C TYR A 48 -6.24 4.83 -16.04
N VAL A 49 -5.80 5.90 -16.68
CA VAL A 49 -4.70 6.75 -16.18
C VAL A 49 -5.28 7.78 -15.21
N CYS A 50 -4.95 7.64 -13.94
CA CYS A 50 -5.30 8.60 -12.90
C CYS A 50 -4.32 9.78 -12.92
N ARG A 51 -4.45 10.66 -13.93
CA ARG A 51 -3.76 11.96 -13.95
C ARG A 51 -4.09 12.71 -12.66
N SER A 52 -3.11 13.38 -12.06
CA SER A 52 -3.30 14.08 -10.79
C SER A 52 -2.40 15.29 -10.68
N GLU A 53 -2.93 16.37 -10.12
CA GLU A 53 -2.19 17.55 -9.70
C GLU A 53 -2.00 17.52 -8.16
N PRO A 54 -1.03 18.27 -7.61
CA PRO A 54 -0.89 18.40 -6.16
C PRO A 54 -2.19 18.89 -5.51
N GLY A 55 -2.72 18.08 -4.59
CA GLY A 55 -4.01 18.32 -3.93
C GLY A 55 -5.10 17.30 -4.31
N ASP A 56 -4.94 16.61 -5.43
CA ASP A 56 -5.83 15.52 -5.83
C ASP A 56 -5.61 14.26 -4.98
N VAL A 57 -6.68 13.49 -4.78
CA VAL A 57 -6.64 12.18 -4.12
C VAL A 57 -7.33 11.15 -4.99
N VAL A 58 -6.58 10.10 -5.33
CA VAL A 58 -7.11 8.92 -6.01
C VAL A 58 -7.49 7.88 -4.97
N ALA A 59 -8.79 7.69 -4.77
CA ALA A 59 -9.34 6.66 -3.89
C ALA A 59 -9.75 5.43 -4.71
N PHE A 60 -9.24 4.26 -4.34
CA PHE A 60 -9.56 3.01 -5.04
C PHE A 60 -9.48 1.79 -4.12
N ASP A 61 -10.15 0.70 -4.51
CA ASP A 61 -10.04 -0.59 -3.84
C ASP A 61 -8.64 -1.16 -4.02
N MET A 62 -7.97 -1.56 -2.93
CA MET A 62 -6.61 -2.09 -2.95
C MET A 62 -6.43 -3.33 -3.82
N ARG A 63 -7.52 -4.07 -4.08
CA ARG A 63 -7.52 -5.29 -4.88
C ARG A 63 -7.61 -5.03 -6.38
N CYS A 64 -7.87 -3.80 -6.80
CA CYS A 64 -7.74 -3.45 -8.22
C CYS A 64 -6.29 -3.66 -8.65
N TRP A 65 -6.09 -4.27 -9.80
CA TRP A 65 -4.82 -4.27 -10.50
C TRP A 65 -4.42 -2.83 -10.83
N HIS A 66 -3.21 -2.45 -10.42
CA HIS A 66 -2.70 -1.11 -10.59
C HIS A 66 -1.17 -1.10 -10.69
N ALA A 67 -0.64 -0.17 -11.47
CA ALA A 67 0.77 0.04 -11.67
C ALA A 67 1.06 1.51 -11.99
N SER A 68 2.31 1.86 -12.24
CA SER A 68 2.69 3.13 -12.84
C SER A 68 3.85 2.90 -13.79
N SER A 69 3.91 3.66 -14.90
CA SER A 69 4.99 3.61 -15.89
C SER A 69 5.42 5.04 -16.26
N GLY A 70 6.66 5.24 -16.69
CA GLY A 70 7.19 6.56 -17.07
C GLY A 70 7.58 7.46 -15.88
N GLY A 71 7.79 6.90 -14.69
CA GLY A 71 8.21 7.69 -13.53
C GLY A 71 9.64 8.24 -13.69
N ALA A 72 9.85 9.51 -13.32
CA ALA A 72 11.16 10.15 -13.26
C ALA A 72 11.47 10.67 -11.85
N ALA A 73 12.69 11.18 -11.65
CA ALA A 73 13.01 11.94 -10.45
C ALA A 73 12.04 13.12 -10.30
N GLY A 74 11.55 13.37 -9.08
CA GLY A 74 10.52 14.38 -8.85
C GLY A 74 9.08 13.88 -8.95
N ARG A 75 8.85 12.56 -8.85
CA ARG A 75 7.50 11.97 -8.69
C ARG A 75 7.25 11.57 -7.24
N ARG A 76 7.03 12.54 -6.35
CA ARG A 76 6.75 12.25 -4.94
C ARG A 76 5.30 11.80 -4.78
N MET A 77 5.12 10.61 -4.23
CA MET A 77 3.81 10.04 -3.92
C MET A 77 3.76 9.65 -2.46
N CYS A 78 2.60 9.87 -1.85
CA CYS A 78 2.24 9.30 -0.57
C CYS A 78 0.97 8.46 -0.71
N THR A 79 0.84 7.46 0.17
CA THR A 79 -0.37 6.65 0.20
C THR A 79 -0.82 6.39 1.64
N CYS A 80 -2.13 6.45 1.84
CA CYS A 80 -2.78 6.02 3.07
C CYS A 80 -3.58 4.75 2.76
N VAL A 81 -3.21 3.65 3.42
CA VAL A 81 -3.88 2.36 3.24
C VAL A 81 -4.59 2.00 4.54
N TYR A 82 -5.88 1.70 4.41
CA TYR A 82 -6.73 1.28 5.52
C TYR A 82 -7.16 -0.15 5.29
N TYR A 83 -7.10 -0.93 6.36
CA TYR A 83 -7.65 -2.28 6.41
C TYR A 83 -8.67 -2.33 7.55
N ASN A 84 -9.67 -3.18 7.42
CA ASN A 84 -10.54 -3.49 8.55
C ASN A 84 -9.71 -4.18 9.64
N ASN A 85 -10.06 -3.94 10.90
CA ASN A 85 -9.59 -4.81 11.97
C ASN A 85 -10.18 -6.22 11.71
N PRO A 86 -9.35 -7.27 11.63
CA PRO A 86 -9.82 -8.60 11.23
C PRO A 86 -10.87 -9.14 12.20
N LYS A 87 -11.82 -9.89 11.65
CA LYS A 87 -12.90 -10.56 12.39
C LYS A 87 -12.85 -12.07 12.16
N GLY A 88 -12.67 -12.81 13.25
CA GLY A 88 -12.56 -14.26 13.21
C GLY A 88 -11.20 -14.76 12.72
N GLU A 89 -11.01 -16.06 12.84
CA GLU A 89 -9.69 -16.70 12.70
C GLU A 89 -9.09 -16.53 11.31
N ALA A 90 -9.92 -16.64 10.26
CA ALA A 90 -9.45 -16.54 8.87
C ALA A 90 -8.91 -15.15 8.51
N GLU A 91 -9.64 -14.09 8.89
CA GLU A 91 -9.17 -12.71 8.63
C GLU A 91 -7.96 -12.35 9.50
N GLU A 92 -7.89 -12.88 10.72
CA GLU A 92 -6.73 -12.69 11.59
C GLU A 92 -5.49 -13.37 11.02
N ALA A 93 -5.58 -14.62 10.56
CA ALA A 93 -4.49 -15.32 9.91
C ALA A 93 -3.98 -14.55 8.69
N ALA A 94 -4.87 -14.14 7.79
CA ALA A 94 -4.50 -13.32 6.62
C ALA A 94 -3.88 -11.96 6.99
N THR A 95 -4.28 -11.38 8.12
CA THR A 95 -3.68 -10.13 8.63
C THR A 95 -2.28 -10.35 9.20
N ARG A 96 -2.05 -11.49 9.88
CA ARG A 96 -0.73 -11.88 10.38
C ARG A 96 0.25 -12.16 9.23
N GLU A 97 -0.19 -12.85 8.18
CA GLU A 97 0.61 -13.05 6.97
C GLU A 97 1.03 -11.71 6.34
N ARG A 98 0.08 -10.78 6.22
CA ARG A 98 0.37 -9.42 5.75
C ARG A 98 1.33 -8.68 6.67
N ALA A 99 1.26 -8.88 7.98
CA ALA A 99 2.19 -8.28 8.93
C ALA A 99 3.63 -8.78 8.73
N VAL A 100 3.81 -10.07 8.41
CA VAL A 100 5.11 -10.65 8.03
C VAL A 100 5.66 -9.97 6.77
N SER A 101 4.87 -9.94 5.69
CA SER A 101 5.29 -9.27 4.43
C SER A 101 5.59 -7.77 4.65
N SER A 102 4.83 -7.11 5.52
CA SER A 102 5.08 -5.71 5.90
C SER A 102 6.49 -5.55 6.48
N LYS A 103 6.90 -6.40 7.43
CA LYS A 103 8.22 -6.35 8.07
C LYS A 103 9.39 -6.51 7.09
N GLU A 104 9.19 -7.22 5.98
CA GLU A 104 10.22 -7.45 4.96
C GLU A 104 10.37 -6.27 3.99
N THR A 105 9.40 -5.35 3.96
CA THR A 105 9.37 -4.22 3.01
C THR A 105 10.65 -3.37 3.02
N PRO A 106 11.23 -2.96 4.16
CA PRO A 106 12.49 -2.20 4.16
C PRO A 106 13.62 -2.94 3.44
N ALA A 107 13.76 -4.25 3.64
CA ALA A 107 14.78 -5.07 3.00
C ALA A 107 14.59 -5.12 1.47
N HIS A 108 13.34 -5.25 0.98
CA HIS A 108 13.02 -5.22 -0.45
C HIS A 108 13.47 -3.92 -1.14
N PHE A 109 13.53 -2.82 -0.39
CA PHE A 109 13.99 -1.52 -0.88
C PHE A 109 15.44 -1.18 -0.46
N GLY A 110 16.26 -2.19 -0.12
CA GLY A 110 17.67 -1.98 0.23
C GLY A 110 17.90 -1.23 1.54
N ARG A 111 16.92 -1.26 2.44
CA ARG A 111 16.91 -0.55 3.74
C ARG A 111 16.66 -1.50 4.91
N ALA A 112 17.22 -2.72 4.85
CA ALA A 112 16.99 -3.76 5.85
C ALA A 112 17.31 -3.34 7.30
N GLU A 113 18.27 -2.42 7.48
CA GLU A 113 18.68 -1.90 8.78
C GLU A 113 17.74 -0.80 9.32
N GLN A 114 16.82 -0.29 8.50
CA GLN A 114 15.88 0.76 8.90
C GLN A 114 14.57 0.13 9.35
N PRO A 115 14.03 0.53 10.52
CA PRO A 115 12.74 0.03 10.96
C PRO A 115 11.66 0.53 10.00
N MET A 116 10.67 -0.32 9.74
CA MET A 116 9.50 0.06 8.94
C MET A 116 8.71 1.22 9.57
N TYR A 117 8.67 1.26 10.90
CA TYR A 117 7.94 2.26 11.68
C TYR A 117 8.92 3.07 12.53
N PRO A 118 8.86 4.41 12.48
CA PRO A 118 9.71 5.25 13.34
C PRO A 118 9.44 5.01 14.82
N LEU A 119 10.50 4.98 15.64
CA LEU A 119 10.40 4.65 17.07
C LEU A 119 9.56 5.68 17.84
N GLU A 120 9.73 6.96 17.53
CA GLU A 120 8.93 8.05 18.09
C GLU A 120 7.45 7.91 17.74
N TRP A 121 7.13 7.31 16.59
CA TRP A 121 5.75 7.02 16.23
C TRP A 121 5.18 5.87 17.08
N LEU A 122 5.98 4.84 17.36
CA LEU A 122 5.55 3.72 18.20
C LEU A 122 5.40 4.11 19.69
N ARG A 123 6.12 5.14 20.17
CA ARG A 123 6.08 5.60 21.56
C ARG A 123 4.80 6.31 21.99
N ASN A 124 3.90 6.68 21.05
CA ASN A 124 2.68 7.43 21.36
C ASN A 124 2.94 8.68 22.26
N PRO A 125 3.77 9.65 21.82
CA PRO A 125 4.28 10.71 22.69
C PRO A 125 3.21 11.60 23.32
N SER A 126 2.04 11.72 22.69
CA SER A 126 0.90 12.47 23.25
C SER A 126 0.04 11.67 24.22
N GLY A 127 0.39 10.41 24.53
CA GLY A 127 -0.36 9.56 25.44
C GLY A 127 -1.79 9.25 24.96
N SER A 128 -2.08 9.37 23.67
CA SER A 128 -3.45 9.22 23.15
C SER A 128 -3.99 7.80 23.40
N PRO A 129 -5.10 7.62 24.16
CA PRO A 129 -5.65 6.30 24.43
C PRO A 129 -6.12 5.60 23.15
N ARG A 130 -6.60 6.37 22.17
CA ARG A 130 -7.05 5.85 20.87
C ARG A 130 -5.89 5.26 20.09
N ARG A 131 -4.77 6.00 20.01
CA ARG A 131 -3.55 5.53 19.35
C ARG A 131 -2.95 4.33 20.07
N GLY A 132 -2.92 4.35 21.40
CA GLY A 132 -2.46 3.21 22.20
C GLY A 132 -3.19 1.91 21.86
N ARG A 133 -4.52 1.95 21.72
CA ARG A 133 -5.30 0.77 21.30
C ARG A 133 -4.91 0.26 19.91
N TRP A 134 -4.67 1.16 18.95
CA TRP A 134 -4.25 0.78 17.60
C TRP A 134 -2.85 0.17 17.59
N LEU A 135 -1.90 0.80 18.29
CA LEU A 135 -0.54 0.30 18.41
C LEU A 135 -0.52 -1.09 19.06
N TRP A 136 -1.27 -1.28 20.15
CA TRP A 136 -1.38 -2.58 20.80
C TRP A 136 -1.96 -3.64 19.87
N ARG A 137 -3.07 -3.36 19.19
CA ARG A 137 -3.70 -4.32 18.27
C ARG A 137 -2.80 -4.66 17.07
N MET A 138 -2.08 -3.68 16.52
CA MET A 138 -1.14 -3.93 15.43
C MET A 138 0.07 -4.76 15.88
N ALA A 139 0.57 -4.52 17.11
CA ALA A 139 1.64 -5.33 17.69
C ALA A 139 1.19 -6.77 17.96
N GLU A 140 -0.01 -6.96 18.53
CA GLU A 140 -0.62 -8.28 18.73
C GLU A 140 -0.79 -9.06 17.41
N LEU A 141 -1.14 -8.36 16.32
CA LEU A 141 -1.22 -8.92 14.97
C LEU A 141 0.15 -9.14 14.31
N GLY A 142 1.24 -8.72 14.97
CA GLY A 142 2.61 -9.02 14.57
C GLY A 142 3.23 -8.01 13.60
N TYR A 143 2.71 -6.78 13.48
CA TYR A 143 3.32 -5.76 12.60
C TYR A 143 4.65 -5.23 13.12
N PHE A 144 4.78 -5.11 14.44
CA PHE A 144 5.97 -4.59 15.13
C PHE A 144 5.91 -4.98 16.60
N GLU A 145 7.05 -4.88 17.29
CA GLU A 145 7.08 -4.92 18.74
C GLU A 145 6.85 -3.53 19.31
N LEU A 146 6.10 -3.44 20.42
CA LEU A 146 5.98 -2.17 21.14
C LEU A 146 7.31 -1.84 21.83
N PRO A 147 7.76 -0.58 21.78
CA PRO A 147 8.92 -0.18 22.55
C PRO A 147 8.63 -0.36 24.05
N ALA A 148 9.66 -0.71 24.81
CA ALA A 148 9.57 -0.67 26.26
C ALA A 148 9.05 0.70 26.70
N VAL A 149 8.09 0.71 27.63
CA VAL A 149 7.59 1.94 28.23
C VAL A 149 8.77 2.58 28.97
N PRO A 150 9.12 3.85 28.68
CA PRO A 150 10.12 4.59 29.45
C PRO A 150 9.77 4.70 30.94
#